data_AF-A0A8C3BP16-F1
#
_entry.id   AF-A0A8C3BP16-F1
#
_cell.length_a   1.000
_cell.length_b   1.000
_cell.length_c   1.000
_cell.angle_alpha   90.00
_cell.angle_beta   90.00
_cell.angle_gamma   90.00
#
_symmetry.space_group_name_H-M   'P 1'
#
loop_
_entity.id
_entity.type
_entity.pdbx_description
1 polymer ?
#
loop_
_entity_poly.entity_id
_entity_poly.type
_entity_poly.pdbx_seq_one_letter_code
_entity_poly.pdbx_strand_id
1 'polypeptide(L)'
;MPWGGGHKPPGTVPSFSIQEAKRVQTRGPNTEPPTGAQMVSAAGDGGNGGGTGSPRGGHRAGWGGGCALGSGVGAPRLPRVLLSQVPKEEGAGPPRILPTTVLRLVALNVPLSGDMSGIRGADLQCYRQSQEARLYGTFRAFLSAPTQDLASIVKRTDRALPVVNLKGQLLARSWSSLFEGTPRGPIYSFNGRNVLTDALWPHKLAWHGFTARGSQARRRDCQGWRSSGPGEGLAAPLGEGKLLAGQRHNCSEELVVLCVEVAFPYRHMW
;
A
#
# COMPACT_ATOMS: atom_id res chain seq x y z
N MET A 1 20.95 71.04 -10.51
CA MET A 1 19.56 70.55 -10.35
C MET A 1 18.79 71.07 -11.57
N PRO A 2 18.06 70.22 -12.31
CA PRO A 2 16.96 69.42 -11.78
C PRO A 2 17.07 67.92 -12.05
N TRP A 3 16.32 67.17 -11.24
CA TRP A 3 16.17 65.73 -11.24
C TRP A 3 15.10 65.33 -12.27
N GLY A 4 15.44 64.39 -13.17
CA GLY A 4 14.48 63.72 -14.05
C GLY A 4 14.37 62.26 -13.65
N GLY A 5 13.45 61.95 -12.73
CA GLY A 5 13.11 60.59 -12.33
C GLY A 5 12.24 59.92 -13.38
N GLY A 6 12.81 58.96 -14.12
CA GLY A 6 12.06 58.05 -14.98
C GLY A 6 11.71 56.78 -14.22
N HIS A 7 10.46 56.65 -13.78
CA HIS A 7 9.90 55.38 -13.30
C HIS A 7 9.72 54.44 -14.50
N LYS A 8 10.45 53.31 -14.49
CA LYS A 8 10.30 52.20 -15.43
C LYS A 8 9.22 51.25 -14.88
N PRO A 9 8.19 50.87 -15.67
CA PRO A 9 7.21 49.88 -15.22
C PRO A 9 7.86 48.49 -15.15
N PRO A 10 7.47 47.62 -14.20
CA PRO A 10 7.96 46.24 -14.17
C PRO A 10 7.47 45.51 -15.42
N GLY A 11 8.43 44.93 -16.14
CA GLY A 11 8.20 44.15 -17.34
C GLY A 11 7.34 42.93 -17.06
N THR A 12 6.35 42.75 -17.92
CA THR A 12 5.50 41.58 -18.07
C THR A 12 6.35 40.31 -18.15
N VAL A 13 6.06 39.36 -17.26
CA VAL A 13 6.63 38.00 -17.27
C VAL A 13 6.00 37.24 -18.46
N PRO A 14 6.77 36.57 -19.33
CA PRO A 14 6.18 35.79 -20.41
C PRO A 14 5.47 34.56 -19.84
N SER A 15 4.15 34.50 -20.06
CA SER A 15 3.32 33.32 -19.82
C SER A 15 3.67 32.27 -20.88
N PHE A 16 4.49 31.29 -20.51
CA PHE A 16 4.74 30.12 -21.36
C PHE A 16 3.51 29.21 -21.33
N SER A 17 2.77 29.23 -22.44
CA SER A 17 1.63 28.34 -22.68
C SER A 17 2.11 26.90 -22.88
N ILE A 18 1.56 25.96 -22.12
CA ILE A 18 1.85 24.51 -22.17
C ILE A 18 1.11 23.90 -23.37
N GLN A 19 1.42 24.36 -24.60
CA GLN A 19 0.84 23.76 -25.81
C GLN A 19 1.85 23.45 -26.93
N GLU A 20 3.14 23.76 -26.77
CA GLU A 20 4.14 23.57 -27.84
C GLU A 20 5.09 22.38 -27.68
N ALA A 21 4.75 21.39 -26.85
CA ALA A 21 5.51 20.14 -26.72
C ALA A 21 4.88 18.91 -27.43
N LYS A 22 3.88 19.11 -28.30
CA LYS A 22 3.27 18.02 -29.10
C LYS A 22 3.37 18.31 -30.59
N ARG A 23 4.58 18.16 -31.16
CA ARG A 23 4.71 18.08 -32.61
C ARG A 23 5.92 17.30 -33.11
N VAL A 24 6.07 16.04 -32.69
CA VAL A 24 6.75 15.02 -33.51
C VAL A 24 6.12 13.65 -33.21
N GLN A 25 5.08 13.27 -33.96
CA GLN A 25 4.87 11.89 -34.43
C GLN A 25 3.63 11.87 -35.34
N THR A 26 3.82 11.80 -36.66
CA THR A 26 2.73 11.53 -37.61
C THR A 26 3.15 10.48 -38.62
N ARG A 27 2.20 9.57 -38.91
CA ARG A 27 2.11 8.57 -40.01
C ARG A 27 2.86 7.25 -39.75
N GLY A 28 2.29 6.05 -39.86
CA GLY A 28 1.00 5.45 -40.30
C GLY A 28 1.25 3.92 -40.49
N PRO A 29 0.43 3.09 -41.17
CA PRO A 29 -1.04 2.88 -41.09
C PRO A 29 -1.47 1.40 -40.88
N ASN A 30 -2.77 1.22 -40.58
CA ASN A 30 -3.71 0.13 -40.95
C ASN A 30 -3.37 -1.37 -40.77
N THR A 31 -4.25 -2.08 -40.06
CA THR A 31 -4.92 -3.30 -40.56
C THR A 31 -6.16 -3.63 -39.72
N GLU A 32 -7.32 -3.74 -40.39
CA GLU A 32 -8.59 -4.27 -39.86
C GLU A 32 -8.59 -5.82 -39.81
N PRO A 33 -9.52 -6.44 -39.07
CA PRO A 33 -9.49 -7.87 -38.73
C PRO A 33 -10.39 -8.74 -39.64
N PRO A 34 -10.25 -10.07 -39.63
CA PRO A 34 -11.30 -10.96 -40.11
C PRO A 34 -12.16 -11.54 -38.98
N THR A 35 -13.44 -11.60 -39.31
CA THR A 35 -14.59 -12.25 -38.68
C THR A 35 -14.50 -13.78 -38.62
N GLY A 36 -15.05 -14.35 -37.53
CA GLY A 36 -15.97 -15.50 -37.59
C GLY A 36 -15.41 -16.91 -37.36
N ALA A 37 -15.77 -17.52 -36.22
CA ALA A 37 -16.27 -18.90 -36.14
C ALA A 37 -16.89 -19.17 -34.75
N GLN A 38 -18.17 -19.54 -34.75
CA GLN A 38 -18.95 -20.06 -33.62
C GLN A 38 -18.47 -21.46 -33.21
N MET A 39 -18.67 -21.86 -31.95
CA MET A 39 -19.13 -23.21 -31.60
C MET A 39 -19.82 -23.28 -30.22
N VAL A 40 -21.12 -23.57 -30.29
CA VAL A 40 -21.99 -24.44 -29.46
C VAL A 40 -21.90 -24.51 -27.92
N SER A 41 -23.07 -24.26 -27.34
CA SER A 41 -23.54 -24.52 -25.98
C SER A 41 -23.74 -26.01 -25.68
N ALA A 42 -23.59 -26.39 -24.41
CA ALA A 42 -24.20 -27.60 -23.86
C ALA A 42 -24.95 -27.24 -22.56
N ALA A 43 -26.25 -27.51 -22.59
CA ALA A 43 -27.16 -27.50 -21.45
C ALA A 43 -27.03 -28.80 -20.66
N GLY A 44 -27.34 -28.74 -19.36
CA GLY A 44 -27.45 -29.90 -18.47
C GLY A 44 -28.36 -29.55 -17.30
N ASP A 45 -29.66 -29.78 -17.50
CA ASP A 45 -30.71 -29.78 -16.48
C ASP A 45 -30.58 -30.99 -15.54
N GLY A 46 -30.98 -30.80 -14.29
CA GLY A 46 -31.14 -31.89 -13.32
C GLY A 46 -31.57 -31.35 -11.95
N GLY A 47 -32.88 -31.24 -11.74
CA GLY A 47 -33.49 -30.79 -10.49
C GLY A 47 -34.02 -31.90 -9.59
N ASN A 48 -34.70 -31.43 -8.53
CA ASN A 48 -35.52 -32.13 -7.52
C ASN A 48 -34.76 -32.73 -6.32
N GLY A 49 -35.20 -32.71 -5.06
CA GLY A 49 -36.33 -32.13 -4.32
C GLY A 49 -36.07 -32.48 -2.83
N GLY A 50 -36.32 -31.59 -1.86
CA GLY A 50 -37.49 -31.68 -0.97
C GLY A 50 -37.14 -32.24 0.42
N GLY A 51 -37.58 -31.60 1.51
CA GLY A 51 -37.48 -32.20 2.85
C GLY A 51 -37.52 -31.22 4.03
N THR A 52 -38.73 -30.92 4.49
CA THR A 52 -39.10 -30.23 5.74
C THR A 52 -38.74 -31.01 7.00
N GLY A 53 -38.45 -30.33 8.12
CA GLY A 53 -38.59 -30.94 9.46
C GLY A 53 -37.81 -30.25 10.58
N SER A 54 -38.48 -29.41 11.38
CA SER A 54 -38.12 -29.20 12.80
C SER A 54 -38.58 -30.41 13.63
N PRO A 55 -38.00 -30.68 14.81
CA PRO A 55 -38.69 -30.22 16.02
C PRO A 55 -37.82 -29.80 17.22
N ARG A 56 -38.53 -29.06 18.07
CA ARG A 56 -38.37 -28.66 19.47
C ARG A 56 -37.58 -29.59 20.42
N GLY A 57 -36.83 -28.93 21.33
CA GLY A 57 -37.11 -28.96 22.77
C GLY A 57 -36.29 -29.92 23.64
N GLY A 58 -35.72 -29.39 24.75
CA GLY A 58 -35.39 -30.22 25.91
C GLY A 58 -34.27 -29.75 26.84
N HIS A 59 -34.67 -29.10 27.95
CA HIS A 59 -34.16 -29.27 29.32
C HIS A 59 -32.87 -28.59 29.86
N ARG A 60 -33.16 -27.66 30.78
CA ARG A 60 -32.43 -27.19 31.98
C ARG A 60 -31.71 -28.26 32.82
N ALA A 61 -30.56 -27.88 33.38
CA ALA A 61 -30.21 -27.88 34.83
C ALA A 61 -28.87 -27.10 34.96
N GLY A 62 -28.62 -26.16 35.86
CA GLY A 62 -29.10 -25.98 37.23
C GLY A 62 -28.00 -26.40 38.21
N TRP A 63 -26.96 -25.58 38.40
CA TRP A 63 -25.94 -25.79 39.44
C TRP A 63 -26.08 -24.69 40.49
N GLY A 64 -26.33 -25.09 41.74
CA GLY A 64 -26.41 -24.23 42.90
C GLY A 64 -25.98 -24.97 44.16
N GLY A 65 -25.31 -24.22 45.05
CA GLY A 65 -25.02 -24.53 46.46
C GLY A 65 -23.83 -25.50 46.68
N GLY A 66 -22.91 -25.30 47.62
CA GLY A 66 -22.80 -24.35 48.73
C GLY A 66 -21.88 -24.93 49.81
N CYS A 67 -20.96 -24.09 50.31
CA CYS A 67 -20.27 -24.01 51.60
C CYS A 67 -19.89 -25.26 52.44
N ALA A 68 -18.62 -25.31 52.89
CA ALA A 68 -18.25 -25.58 54.29
C ALA A 68 -16.82 -25.10 54.63
N LEU A 69 -16.67 -24.56 55.85
CA LEU A 69 -15.46 -24.05 56.50
C LEU A 69 -14.67 -25.16 57.22
N GLY A 70 -13.36 -24.96 57.43
CA GLY A 70 -12.56 -25.76 58.37
C GLY A 70 -11.13 -25.25 58.55
N SER A 71 -10.82 -24.75 59.75
CA SER A 71 -9.51 -24.31 60.25
C SER A 71 -8.66 -25.49 60.75
N GLY A 72 -7.32 -25.39 60.74
CA GLY A 72 -6.46 -26.33 61.50
C GLY A 72 -4.95 -26.35 61.17
N VAL A 73 -4.18 -25.62 61.98
CA VAL A 73 -2.76 -25.63 62.39
C VAL A 73 -1.83 -26.83 62.01
N GLY A 74 -0.54 -26.54 61.73
CA GLY A 74 0.59 -27.45 61.94
C GLY A 74 1.86 -27.20 61.09
N ALA A 75 2.96 -26.73 61.70
CA ALA A 75 4.33 -26.72 61.13
C ALA A 75 5.05 -28.06 61.39
N PRO A 76 6.08 -28.47 60.61
CA PRO A 76 7.47 -28.29 61.09
C PRO A 76 8.63 -28.25 60.03
N ARG A 77 9.77 -27.67 60.47
CA ARG A 77 11.24 -27.99 60.25
C ARG A 77 11.94 -27.84 58.86
N LEU A 78 13.16 -27.28 58.92
CA LEU A 78 14.19 -27.01 57.88
C LEU A 78 15.06 -28.25 57.51
N PRO A 79 15.81 -28.27 56.37
CA PRO A 79 17.22 -27.80 56.39
C PRO A 79 17.78 -27.11 55.11
N ARG A 80 18.58 -26.04 55.34
CA ARG A 80 19.98 -25.74 54.92
C ARG A 80 20.52 -25.96 53.47
N VAL A 81 21.20 -24.89 52.97
CA VAL A 81 22.34 -24.80 51.98
C VAL A 81 21.92 -24.78 50.48
N LEU A 82 22.42 -23.94 49.54
CA LEU A 82 23.77 -23.45 49.20
C LEU A 82 23.74 -22.12 48.38
N LEU A 83 24.80 -21.31 48.49
CA LEU A 83 25.13 -20.16 47.62
C LEU A 83 25.37 -20.58 46.15
N SER A 84 25.03 -19.70 45.19
CA SER A 84 25.81 -19.49 43.96
C SER A 84 25.30 -18.23 43.24
N GLN A 85 25.94 -17.07 43.41
CA GLN A 85 26.90 -16.46 42.47
C GLN A 85 26.31 -16.03 41.12
N VAL A 86 26.24 -14.70 40.96
CA VAL A 86 26.06 -13.96 39.70
C VAL A 86 27.38 -13.98 38.92
N PRO A 87 27.33 -14.10 37.58
CA PRO A 87 28.12 -13.17 36.74
C PRO A 87 27.27 -12.63 35.57
N LYS A 88 27.13 -11.30 35.43
CA LYS A 88 28.06 -10.36 34.75
C LYS A 88 27.86 -10.40 33.23
N GLU A 89 26.86 -9.63 32.77
CA GLU A 89 26.66 -9.28 31.35
C GLU A 89 27.82 -8.41 30.88
N GLU A 90 28.59 -8.93 29.93
CA GLU A 90 29.76 -8.31 29.36
C GLU A 90 29.38 -7.57 28.06
N GLY A 91 29.73 -6.28 28.03
CA GLY A 91 29.59 -5.27 26.97
C GLY A 91 29.11 -5.71 25.58
N ALA A 92 27.85 -5.37 25.26
CA ALA A 92 27.39 -5.26 23.88
C ALA A 92 27.98 -3.98 23.25
N GLY A 93 28.86 -4.16 22.25
CA GLY A 93 29.28 -3.07 21.36
C GLY A 93 28.10 -2.49 20.56
N PRO A 94 28.31 -1.35 19.85
CA PRO A 94 27.23 -0.69 19.12
C PRO A 94 26.62 -1.65 18.08
N PRO A 95 25.28 -1.69 17.93
CA PRO A 95 24.61 -2.68 17.11
C PRO A 95 25.06 -2.53 15.66
N ARG A 96 25.77 -3.54 15.16
CA ARG A 96 25.93 -3.75 13.73
C ARG A 96 24.52 -3.99 13.19
N ILE A 97 24.06 -3.11 12.30
CA ILE A 97 22.78 -3.22 11.61
C ILE A 97 22.82 -4.53 10.81
N LEU A 98 22.32 -5.62 11.40
CA LEU A 98 21.96 -6.81 10.63
C LEU A 98 20.98 -6.35 9.54
N PRO A 99 21.08 -6.84 8.30
CA PRO A 99 20.06 -6.56 7.30
C PRO A 99 18.75 -7.21 7.78
N THR A 100 17.97 -6.46 8.54
CA THR A 100 16.63 -6.87 8.93
C THR A 100 15.86 -7.03 7.64
N THR A 101 15.35 -8.24 7.40
CA THR A 101 14.55 -8.57 6.23
C THR A 101 13.26 -7.75 6.28
N VAL A 102 13.22 -6.66 5.51
CA VAL A 102 12.12 -5.69 5.49
C VAL A 102 11.72 -5.40 4.05
N LEU A 103 10.49 -4.92 3.86
CA LEU A 103 10.01 -4.33 2.62
C LEU A 103 9.81 -2.83 2.84
N ARG A 104 10.20 -1.99 1.88
CA ARG A 104 9.97 -0.55 1.96
C ARG A 104 8.72 -0.12 1.21
N LEU A 105 7.92 0.75 1.83
CA LEU A 105 6.85 1.52 1.19
C LEU A 105 7.25 3.00 1.20
N VAL A 106 7.30 3.61 0.02
CA VAL A 106 7.83 4.96 -0.22
C VAL A 106 6.94 5.66 -1.24
N ALA A 107 6.77 6.98 -1.17
CA ALA A 107 6.03 7.72 -2.19
C ALA A 107 6.93 8.21 -3.34
N LEU A 108 6.34 8.46 -4.52
CA LEU A 108 6.99 9.28 -5.53
C LEU A 108 7.22 10.71 -5.02
N ASN A 109 8.17 11.40 -5.63
CA ASN A 109 8.60 12.75 -5.25
C ASN A 109 7.60 13.87 -5.59
N VAL A 110 6.60 13.57 -6.42
CA VAL A 110 5.54 14.49 -6.83
C VAL A 110 4.19 13.75 -6.88
N PRO A 111 3.06 14.45 -6.66
CA PRO A 111 1.75 13.88 -6.92
C PRO A 111 1.55 13.65 -8.43
N LEU A 112 0.73 12.68 -8.81
CA LEU A 112 0.44 12.37 -10.20
C LEU A 112 -1.07 12.25 -10.43
N SER A 113 -1.48 12.63 -11.64
CA SER A 113 -2.82 12.34 -12.16
C SER A 113 -2.98 10.87 -12.54
N GLY A 114 -4.18 10.49 -12.97
CA GLY A 114 -4.50 9.16 -13.47
C GLY A 114 -3.81 8.77 -14.77
N ASP A 115 -3.19 9.70 -15.52
CA ASP A 115 -2.37 9.37 -16.69
C ASP A 115 -0.90 9.22 -16.32
N MET A 116 -0.54 8.00 -15.92
CA MET A 116 0.83 7.61 -15.59
C MET A 116 1.49 6.83 -16.74
N SER A 117 0.99 6.98 -17.98
CA SER A 117 1.37 6.12 -19.12
C SER A 117 1.12 4.62 -18.85
N GLY A 118 0.07 4.34 -18.08
CA GLY A 118 -0.31 3.01 -17.62
C GLY A 118 0.53 2.47 -16.48
N ILE A 119 0.20 1.27 -16.01
CA ILE A 119 0.88 0.64 -14.87
C ILE A 119 2.41 0.50 -15.06
N ARG A 120 2.87 0.28 -16.31
CA ARG A 120 4.30 0.19 -16.63
C ARG A 120 5.02 1.54 -16.47
N GLY A 121 4.36 2.64 -16.81
CA GLY A 121 4.92 3.98 -16.62
C GLY A 121 5.02 4.34 -15.13
N ALA A 122 3.99 4.00 -14.34
CA ALA A 122 4.03 4.14 -12.88
C ALA A 122 5.15 3.29 -12.24
N ASP A 123 5.28 2.02 -12.64
CA ASP A 123 6.38 1.14 -12.19
C ASP A 123 7.75 1.72 -12.56
N LEU A 124 7.91 2.27 -13.77
CA LEU A 124 9.16 2.88 -14.21
C LEU A 124 9.54 4.11 -13.38
N GLN A 125 8.56 4.93 -12.99
CA GLN A 125 8.79 6.08 -12.10
C GLN A 125 9.27 5.63 -10.71
N CYS A 126 8.62 4.61 -10.13
CA CYS A 126 9.04 4.02 -8.86
C CYS A 126 10.47 3.47 -8.94
N TYR A 127 10.78 2.73 -10.00
CA TYR A 127 12.12 2.20 -10.22
C TYR A 127 13.16 3.32 -10.32
N ARG A 128 12.97 4.30 -11.20
CA ARG A 128 13.95 5.39 -11.41
C ARG A 128 14.23 6.19 -10.13
N GLN A 129 13.19 6.64 -9.44
CA GLN A 129 13.36 7.43 -8.22
C GLN A 129 13.97 6.62 -7.08
N SER A 130 13.73 5.30 -7.02
CA SER A 130 14.42 4.44 -6.06
C SER A 130 15.93 4.37 -6.29
N GLN A 131 16.37 4.37 -7.55
CA GLN A 131 17.80 4.37 -7.90
C GLN A 131 18.45 5.71 -7.57
N GLU A 132 17.77 6.83 -7.84
CA GLU A 132 18.21 8.17 -7.46
C GLU A 132 18.35 8.31 -5.93
N ALA A 133 17.44 7.68 -5.18
CA ALA A 133 17.50 7.57 -3.71
C ALA A 133 18.49 6.50 -3.19
N ARG A 134 19.25 5.86 -4.09
CA ARG A 134 20.25 4.82 -3.79
C ARG A 134 19.70 3.61 -3.02
N LEU A 135 18.47 3.21 -3.35
CA LEU A 135 17.86 2.00 -2.82
C LEU A 135 18.16 0.81 -3.75
N TYR A 136 18.68 -0.27 -3.18
CA TYR A 136 19.15 -1.44 -3.93
C TYR A 136 18.04 -2.45 -4.31
N GLY A 137 16.81 -2.26 -3.82
CA GLY A 137 15.66 -3.11 -4.12
C GLY A 137 14.96 -2.74 -5.43
N THR A 138 14.11 -3.63 -5.92
CA THR A 138 13.23 -3.36 -7.06
C THR A 138 11.90 -2.81 -6.56
N PHE A 139 11.55 -1.59 -6.99
CA PHE A 139 10.31 -0.93 -6.61
C PHE A 139 9.27 -0.97 -7.72
N ARG A 140 8.00 -1.18 -7.34
CA ARG A 140 6.84 -1.11 -8.23
C ARG A 140 5.75 -0.24 -7.62
N ALA A 141 4.88 0.29 -8.46
CA ALA A 141 3.77 1.12 -8.04
C ALA A 141 2.75 0.29 -7.25
N PHE A 142 2.32 0.82 -6.11
CA PHE A 142 1.24 0.30 -5.27
C PHE A 142 -0.11 0.64 -5.93
N LEU A 143 -0.37 0.05 -7.09
CA LEU A 143 -1.58 0.28 -7.88
C LEU A 143 -2.14 -1.06 -8.35
N SER A 144 -3.46 -1.20 -8.32
CA SER A 144 -4.19 -2.25 -9.00
C SER A 144 -4.36 -1.87 -10.48
N ALA A 145 -4.26 -2.85 -11.38
CA ALA A 145 -4.48 -2.67 -12.81
C ALA A 145 -5.04 -3.97 -13.42
N PRO A 146 -5.51 -3.99 -14.68
CA PRO A 146 -6.02 -5.21 -15.33
C PRO A 146 -5.11 -6.43 -15.20
N THR A 147 -3.80 -6.21 -15.29
CA THR A 147 -2.76 -7.24 -15.24
C THR A 147 -2.04 -7.33 -13.89
N GLN A 148 -2.51 -6.64 -12.86
CA GLN A 148 -1.84 -6.56 -11.55
C GLN A 148 -2.85 -6.41 -10.41
N ASP A 149 -2.82 -7.34 -9.47
CA ASP A 149 -3.55 -7.22 -8.20
C ASP A 149 -2.59 -6.64 -7.14
N LEU A 150 -3.08 -5.73 -6.29
CA LEU A 150 -2.28 -5.17 -5.20
C LEU A 150 -1.69 -6.27 -4.32
N ALA A 151 -2.50 -7.26 -3.96
CA ALA A 151 -2.06 -8.35 -3.08
C ALA A 151 -0.91 -9.17 -3.67
N SER A 152 -0.71 -9.16 -5.00
CA SER A 152 0.30 -9.96 -5.69
C SER A 152 1.57 -9.22 -6.10
N ILE A 153 1.67 -7.91 -5.84
CA ILE A 153 2.87 -7.11 -6.16
C ILE A 153 4.11 -7.66 -5.43
N VAL A 154 3.96 -8.00 -4.15
CA VAL A 154 5.04 -8.56 -3.32
C VAL A 154 5.12 -10.07 -3.51
N LYS A 155 6.35 -10.56 -3.70
CA LYS A 155 6.69 -11.98 -3.81
C LYS A 155 6.11 -12.76 -2.62
N ARG A 156 5.46 -13.88 -2.89
CA ARG A 156 4.71 -14.66 -1.89
C ARG A 156 5.53 -15.02 -0.65
N THR A 157 6.80 -15.38 -0.80
CA THR A 157 7.71 -15.74 0.29
C THR A 157 8.05 -14.59 1.22
N ASP A 158 7.90 -13.36 0.75
CA ASP A 158 8.39 -12.16 1.43
C ASP A 158 7.22 -11.38 2.07
N ARG A 159 5.97 -11.84 1.87
CA ARG A 159 4.78 -11.17 2.42
C ARG A 159 4.69 -11.17 3.94
N ALA A 160 5.41 -12.06 4.61
CA ALA A 160 5.52 -12.10 6.06
C ALA A 160 6.51 -11.05 6.61
N LEU A 161 7.33 -10.44 5.74
CA LEU A 161 8.30 -9.44 6.17
C LEU A 161 7.61 -8.15 6.62
N PRO A 162 8.14 -7.47 7.65
CA PRO A 162 7.67 -6.15 8.06
C PRO A 162 7.80 -5.13 6.93
N VAL A 163 6.80 -4.25 6.83
CA VAL A 163 6.77 -3.12 5.91
C VAL A 163 7.20 -1.87 6.66
N VAL A 164 8.24 -1.20 6.18
CA VAL A 164 8.82 0.01 6.78
C VAL A 164 8.76 1.19 5.81
N ASN A 165 8.87 2.41 6.32
CA ASN A 165 9.03 3.60 5.49
C ASN A 165 10.48 3.79 5.03
N LEU A 166 10.75 4.87 4.29
CA LEU A 166 12.10 5.19 3.79
C LEU A 166 13.16 5.25 4.91
N LYS A 167 12.79 5.69 6.11
CA LYS A 167 13.67 5.83 7.28
C LYS A 167 13.77 4.55 8.13
N GLY A 168 13.19 3.43 7.67
CA GLY A 168 13.21 2.16 8.40
C GLY A 168 12.21 2.07 9.55
N GLN A 169 11.28 3.03 9.69
CA GLN A 169 10.26 2.99 10.74
C GLN A 169 9.11 2.06 10.32
N LEU A 170 8.62 1.25 11.25
CA LEU A 170 7.57 0.27 10.99
C LEU A 170 6.25 0.94 10.56
N LEU A 171 5.72 0.52 9.41
CA LEU A 171 4.38 0.89 8.94
C LEU A 171 3.39 -0.24 9.22
N ALA A 172 3.75 -1.49 8.88
CA ALA A 172 2.91 -2.67 9.08
C ALA A 172 3.77 -3.90 9.42
N ARG A 173 3.20 -4.87 10.15
CA ARG A 173 3.95 -6.06 10.59
C ARG A 173 4.19 -7.06 9.47
N SER A 174 3.36 -7.02 8.44
CA SER A 174 3.40 -7.86 7.25
C SER A 174 2.72 -7.15 6.09
N TRP A 175 2.92 -7.66 4.87
CA TRP A 175 2.22 -7.19 3.68
C TRP A 175 0.70 -7.27 3.83
N SER A 176 0.18 -8.38 4.36
CA SER A 176 -1.27 -8.55 4.58
C SER A 176 -1.81 -7.51 5.56
N SER A 177 -1.11 -7.28 6.68
CA SER A 177 -1.56 -6.33 7.70
C SER A 177 -1.57 -4.87 7.24
N LEU A 178 -0.83 -4.53 6.17
CA LEU A 178 -0.83 -3.20 5.56
C LEU A 178 -2.21 -2.85 4.98
N PHE A 179 -2.95 -3.86 4.51
CA PHE A 179 -4.27 -3.68 3.91
C PHE A 179 -5.40 -3.61 4.93
N GLU A 180 -5.17 -4.14 6.13
CA GLU A 180 -6.19 -4.31 7.17
C GLU A 180 -6.22 -3.15 8.17
N GLY A 181 -5.15 -2.35 8.25
CA GLY A 181 -5.04 -1.32 9.28
C GLY A 181 -4.18 -0.11 8.93
N THR A 182 -4.04 0.74 9.93
CA THR A 182 -3.36 2.03 9.83
C THR A 182 -1.84 1.86 9.76
N PRO A 183 -1.16 2.50 8.79
CA PRO A 183 0.29 2.63 8.83
C PRO A 183 0.72 3.27 10.15
N ARG A 184 1.62 2.62 10.89
CA ARG A 184 2.04 3.01 12.24
C ARG A 184 3.04 4.18 12.28
N GLY A 185 3.23 4.90 11.17
CA GLY A 185 4.22 5.95 11.04
C GLY A 185 4.07 6.77 9.76
N PRO A 186 4.91 7.83 9.60
CA PRO A 186 4.85 8.72 8.45
C PRO A 186 5.30 8.01 7.17
N ILE A 187 4.74 8.46 6.05
CA ILE A 187 5.15 8.03 4.73
C ILE A 187 6.04 9.11 4.13
N TYR A 188 7.21 8.70 3.66
CA TYR A 188 8.18 9.58 3.03
C TYR A 188 8.23 9.33 1.53
N SER A 189 8.47 10.38 0.74
CA SER A 189 8.86 10.28 -0.66
C SER A 189 10.33 9.86 -0.81
N PHE A 190 10.74 9.42 -2.00
CA PHE A 190 12.13 9.00 -2.27
C PHE A 190 13.18 10.08 -1.94
N ASN A 191 12.84 11.37 -2.07
CA ASN A 191 13.69 12.50 -1.66
C ASN A 191 13.54 12.91 -0.18
N GLY A 192 12.88 12.09 0.65
CA GLY A 192 12.86 12.23 2.11
C GLY A 192 11.80 13.18 2.68
N ARG A 193 10.85 13.68 1.88
CA ARG A 193 9.79 14.57 2.35
C ARG A 193 8.64 13.78 2.97
N ASN A 194 8.11 14.27 4.09
CA ASN A 194 6.95 13.63 4.73
C ASN A 194 5.66 14.04 4.01
N VAL A 195 5.05 13.11 3.29
CA VAL A 195 3.89 13.35 2.43
C VAL A 195 2.69 13.91 3.20
N LEU A 196 2.53 13.52 4.48
CA LEU A 196 1.40 13.96 5.30
C LEU A 196 1.51 15.42 5.76
N THR A 197 2.72 15.97 5.87
CA THR A 197 2.94 17.33 6.38
C THR A 197 3.38 18.30 5.29
N ASP A 198 3.91 17.79 4.18
CA ASP A 198 4.47 18.61 3.12
C ASP A 198 3.38 19.23 2.24
N ALA A 199 3.51 20.53 1.94
CA ALA A 199 2.55 21.29 1.14
C ALA A 199 2.48 20.88 -0.34
N LEU A 200 3.49 20.16 -0.87
CA LEU A 200 3.48 19.65 -2.25
C LEU A 200 2.31 18.69 -2.50
N TRP A 201 1.84 17.98 -1.47
CA TRP A 201 0.65 17.12 -1.56
C TRP A 201 -0.52 17.79 -0.84
N PRO A 202 -1.27 18.70 -1.48
CA PRO A 202 -2.40 19.35 -0.83
C PRO A 202 -3.46 18.34 -0.38
N HIS A 203 -3.65 17.28 -1.18
CA HIS A 203 -4.55 16.17 -0.88
C HIS A 203 -3.77 14.98 -0.28
N LYS A 204 -4.11 14.58 0.95
CA LYS A 204 -3.45 13.46 1.67
C LYS A 204 -4.04 12.10 1.30
N LEU A 205 -4.22 11.90 0.00
CA LEU A 205 -4.85 10.73 -0.60
C LEU A 205 -3.84 10.02 -1.49
N ALA A 206 -3.89 8.69 -1.52
CA ALA A 206 -3.05 7.88 -2.39
C ALA A 206 -3.88 7.04 -3.36
N TRP A 207 -3.53 7.10 -4.65
CA TRP A 207 -4.11 6.22 -5.66
C TRP A 207 -3.81 4.75 -5.32
N HIS A 208 -4.80 3.88 -5.50
CA HIS A 208 -4.61 2.43 -5.35
C HIS A 208 -5.45 1.61 -6.35
N GLY A 209 -6.62 2.10 -6.79
CA GLY A 209 -7.47 1.48 -7.83
C GLY A 209 -7.99 0.07 -7.52
N PHE A 210 -7.90 -0.37 -6.26
CA PHE A 210 -8.36 -1.69 -5.84
C PHE A 210 -9.88 -1.70 -5.70
N THR A 211 -10.52 -2.50 -6.55
CA THR A 211 -11.93 -2.89 -6.43
C THR A 211 -11.99 -4.33 -5.95
N ALA A 212 -12.83 -4.60 -4.94
CA ALA A 212 -13.04 -5.95 -4.45
C ALA A 212 -13.46 -6.91 -5.59
N ARG A 213 -12.88 -8.11 -5.60
CA ARG A 213 -13.20 -9.16 -6.58
C ARG A 213 -14.71 -9.47 -6.54
N GLY A 214 -15.33 -9.61 -7.71
CA GLY A 214 -16.76 -9.90 -7.84
C GLY A 214 -17.67 -8.67 -7.78
N SER A 215 -17.13 -7.46 -7.57
CA SER A 215 -17.94 -6.26 -7.78
C SER A 215 -18.25 -6.09 -9.28
N GLN A 216 -19.54 -5.98 -9.63
CA GLN A 216 -19.99 -5.66 -11.00
C GLN A 216 -19.60 -4.23 -11.45
N ALA A 217 -18.83 -3.51 -10.63
CA ALA A 217 -18.41 -2.15 -10.91
C ALA A 217 -17.28 -2.15 -11.95
N ARG A 218 -17.39 -1.26 -12.97
CA ARG A 218 -16.24 -0.92 -13.84
C ARG A 218 -15.03 -0.58 -12.97
N ARG A 219 -13.85 -1.13 -13.32
CA ARG A 219 -12.59 -0.84 -12.63
C ARG A 219 -12.41 0.67 -12.49
N ARG A 220 -12.01 1.08 -11.29
CA ARG A 220 -11.79 2.48 -10.92
C ARG A 220 -10.29 2.71 -10.82
N ASP A 221 -9.64 2.60 -11.96
CA ASP A 221 -8.18 2.64 -12.12
C ASP A 221 -7.78 3.59 -13.25
N CYS A 222 -8.60 4.60 -13.58
CA CYS A 222 -8.30 5.58 -14.64
C CYS A 222 -7.90 4.95 -15.98
N GLN A 223 -8.68 3.96 -16.43
CA GLN A 223 -8.44 3.18 -17.65
C GLN A 223 -7.08 2.44 -17.62
N GLY A 224 -6.78 1.83 -16.48
CA GLY A 224 -5.48 1.22 -16.22
C GLY A 224 -4.33 2.23 -16.16
N TRP A 225 -4.61 3.40 -15.59
CA TRP A 225 -3.71 4.53 -15.34
C TRP A 225 -3.19 5.22 -16.60
N ARG A 226 -4.05 5.34 -17.62
CA ARG A 226 -3.72 5.90 -18.95
C ARG A 226 -4.49 7.16 -19.29
N SER A 227 -5.24 7.71 -18.34
CA SER A 227 -6.13 8.82 -18.62
C SER A 227 -6.27 9.72 -17.41
N SER A 228 -6.13 11.02 -17.66
CA SER A 228 -6.50 12.11 -16.77
C SER A 228 -7.81 12.77 -17.20
N GLY A 229 -8.51 12.18 -18.17
CA GLY A 229 -9.79 12.66 -18.69
C GLY A 229 -11.00 12.26 -17.83
N PRO A 230 -12.22 12.31 -18.40
CA PRO A 230 -13.44 11.94 -17.69
C PRO A 230 -13.37 10.49 -17.18
N GLY A 231 -13.36 10.32 -15.87
CA GLY A 231 -13.22 9.02 -15.23
C GLY A 231 -12.90 9.14 -13.76
N GLU A 232 -13.07 8.03 -13.05
CA GLU A 232 -12.81 7.95 -11.62
C GLU A 232 -11.75 6.89 -11.32
N GLY A 233 -10.84 7.21 -10.41
CA GLY A 233 -9.94 6.27 -9.75
C GLY A 233 -10.34 6.06 -8.29
N LEU A 234 -9.87 4.98 -7.67
CA LEU A 234 -9.94 4.81 -6.21
C LEU A 234 -8.66 5.29 -5.54
N ALA A 235 -8.83 6.16 -4.55
CA ALA A 235 -7.78 6.63 -3.68
C ALA A 235 -8.17 6.46 -2.20
N ALA A 236 -7.15 6.38 -1.34
CA ALA A 236 -7.28 6.14 0.08
C ALA A 236 -6.64 7.26 0.91
N PRO A 237 -7.27 7.72 2.00
CA PRO A 237 -6.67 8.69 2.92
C PRO A 237 -5.49 8.08 3.67
N LEU A 238 -4.32 8.74 3.56
CA LEU A 238 -3.09 8.27 4.18
C LEU A 238 -3.07 8.47 5.70
N GLY A 239 -3.83 9.43 6.24
CA GLY A 239 -3.86 9.77 7.66
C GLY A 239 -4.89 8.99 8.50
N GLU A 240 -5.89 8.39 7.86
CA GLU A 240 -7.00 7.71 8.55
C GLU A 240 -6.82 6.19 8.61
N GLY A 241 -5.73 5.69 8.03
CA GLY A 241 -5.28 4.34 8.28
C GLY A 241 -6.03 3.22 7.58
N LYS A 242 -6.54 3.50 6.40
CA LYS A 242 -7.15 2.50 5.53
C LYS A 242 -6.62 2.67 4.13
N LEU A 243 -5.47 2.06 3.82
CA LEU A 243 -4.85 2.13 2.49
C LEU A 243 -5.71 1.50 1.37
N LEU A 244 -6.75 0.74 1.74
CA LEU A 244 -7.76 0.21 0.83
C LEU A 244 -9.14 0.85 0.97
N ALA A 245 -9.31 1.88 1.81
CA ALA A 245 -10.57 2.61 1.83
C ALA A 245 -10.75 3.30 0.47
N GLY A 246 -11.78 2.88 -0.27
CA GLY A 246 -12.01 3.37 -1.62
C GLY A 246 -12.87 4.62 -1.61
N GLN A 247 -12.26 5.79 -1.77
CA GLN A 247 -12.95 7.01 -2.19
C GLN A 247 -12.73 7.23 -3.68
N ARG A 248 -13.76 7.70 -4.38
CA ARG A 248 -13.69 7.97 -5.82
C ARG A 248 -13.17 9.38 -6.03
N HIS A 249 -12.18 9.50 -6.90
CA HIS A 249 -11.56 10.78 -7.25
C HIS A 249 -11.47 10.90 -8.76
N ASN A 250 -11.55 12.14 -9.26
CA ASN A 250 -11.41 12.38 -10.70
C ASN A 250 -9.99 12.05 -11.14
N CYS A 251 -9.85 11.41 -12.29
CA CYS A 251 -8.53 11.05 -12.81
C CYS A 251 -7.64 12.26 -13.16
N SER A 252 -8.20 13.46 -13.21
CA SER A 252 -7.44 14.71 -13.35
C SER A 252 -6.80 15.19 -12.04
N GLU A 253 -7.20 14.66 -10.88
CA GLU A 253 -6.63 15.05 -9.58
C GLU A 253 -5.20 14.51 -9.43
N GLU A 254 -4.31 15.35 -8.91
CA GLU A 254 -2.92 14.97 -8.61
C GLU A 254 -2.83 14.45 -7.17
N LEU A 255 -2.71 13.13 -7.02
CA LEU A 255 -2.68 12.46 -5.71
C LEU A 255 -1.35 11.72 -5.50
N VAL A 256 -1.13 11.22 -4.29
CA VAL A 256 0.07 10.45 -3.94
C VAL A 256 0.09 9.13 -4.70
N VAL A 257 1.25 8.76 -5.23
CA VAL A 257 1.52 7.41 -5.74
C VAL A 257 2.55 6.75 -4.84
N LEU A 258 2.17 5.63 -4.25
CA LEU A 258 3.05 4.83 -3.41
C LEU A 258 3.79 3.78 -4.25
N CYS A 259 4.98 3.42 -3.80
CA CYS A 259 5.90 2.47 -4.39
C CYS A 259 6.32 1.47 -3.31
N VAL A 260 6.36 0.18 -3.66
CA VAL A 260 6.73 -0.89 -2.75
C VAL A 260 7.88 -1.71 -3.31
N GLU A 261 8.80 -2.09 -2.43
CA GLU A 261 9.83 -3.09 -2.71
C GLU A 261 9.18 -4.47 -2.94
N VAL A 262 9.38 -5.07 -4.12
CA VAL A 262 8.63 -6.27 -4.53
C VAL A 262 9.14 -7.57 -3.90
N ALA A 263 10.38 -7.56 -3.47
CA ALA A 263 11.07 -8.68 -2.85
C ALA A 263 12.26 -8.16 -2.07
N PHE A 264 12.64 -8.86 -1.02
CA PHE A 264 13.86 -8.54 -0.29
C PHE A 264 15.10 -8.82 -1.16
N PRO A 265 16.03 -7.86 -1.31
CA PRO A 265 17.25 -8.09 -2.07
C PRO A 265 18.19 -9.01 -1.28
N TYR A 266 18.18 -10.31 -1.60
CA TYR A 266 19.07 -11.32 -1.01
C TYR A 266 20.57 -11.14 -1.36
N ARG A 267 20.99 -9.96 -1.80
CA ARG A 267 22.30 -9.69 -2.42
C ARG A 267 23.51 -9.75 -1.46
N HIS A 268 23.33 -10.21 -0.23
CA HIS A 268 24.39 -10.36 0.77
C HIS A 268 24.40 -11.72 1.48
N MET A 269 23.76 -12.75 0.91
CA MET A 269 23.86 -14.13 1.46
C MET A 269 24.92 -15.00 0.78
N TRP A 270 25.80 -14.42 -0.04
CA TRP A 270 26.90 -15.13 -0.71
C TRP A 270 28.15 -14.26 -0.70
#